data_AF-A0A838YQY1-F1
#
_entry.id   AF-A0A838YQY1-F1
#
_cell.length_a   1.000
_cell.length_b   1.000
_cell.length_c   1.000
_cell.angle_alpha   90.00
_cell.angle_beta   90.00
_cell.angle_gamma   90.00
#
_symmetry.space_group_name_H-M   'P 1'
#
loop_
_entity.id
_entity.type
_entity.pdbx_description
1 polymer ?
#
loop_
_entity_poly.entity_id
_entity_poly.type
_entity_poly.pdbx_seq_one_letter_code
_entity_poly.pdbx_strand_id
1 'polypeptide(L)' 'MSKGNRSKIDNLGRVVIPKSIRKALNIESNSEISMYVENNKLIITKGSQICTICDTKDVSLQLKNKFLCNICIADIKDL' A
#
# COMPACT_ATOMS: atom_id res chain seq x y z
N MET A 1 14.20 7.26 13.69
CA MET A 1 14.64 5.88 14.02
C MET A 1 13.90 4.90 13.13
N SER A 2 14.58 4.19 12.24
CA SER A 2 13.97 3.13 11.43
C SER A 2 13.63 1.94 12.35
N LYS A 3 12.33 1.69 12.58
CA LYS A 3 11.87 0.51 13.32
C LYS A 3 12.02 -0.72 12.41
N GLY A 4 13.09 -1.49 12.58
CA GLY A 4 13.30 -2.77 11.89
C GLY A 4 13.16 -3.93 12.87
N ASN A 5 12.58 -5.05 12.42
CA ASN A 5 12.62 -6.32 13.15
C ASN A 5 13.08 -7.43 12.20
N ARG A 6 13.74 -8.46 12.75
CA ARG A 6 14.01 -9.71 12.02
C ARG A 6 12.91 -10.71 12.39
N SER A 7 12.17 -11.18 11.40
CA SER A 7 11.18 -12.26 11.53
C SER A 7 11.60 -13.41 10.63
N LYS A 8 11.37 -14.64 11.08
CA LYS A 8 11.49 -15.82 10.21
C LYS A 8 10.20 -15.98 9.40
N ILE A 9 10.33 -16.56 8.22
CA ILE A 9 9.20 -17.04 7.43
C ILE A 9 8.79 -18.40 8.02
N ASP A 10 7.49 -18.62 8.21
CA ASP A 10 7.00 -19.91 8.68
C ASP A 10 6.88 -20.94 7.53
N ASN A 11 6.44 -22.16 7.86
CA ASN A 11 6.34 -23.25 6.88
C ASN A 11 5.30 -23.01 5.78
N LEU A 12 4.44 -22.00 5.92
CA LEU A 12 3.42 -21.62 4.94
C LEU A 12 3.81 -20.38 4.14
N GLY A 13 5.02 -19.83 4.35
CA GLY A 13 5.48 -18.64 3.65
C GLY A 13 5.02 -17.32 4.29
N ARG A 14 4.48 -17.33 5.51
CA ARG A 14 3.98 -16.11 6.18
C ARG A 14 5.08 -15.42 6.95
N VAL A 15 5.01 -14.09 7.03
CA VAL A 15 5.85 -13.26 7.89
C VAL A 15 5.00 -12.48 8.89
N VAL A 16 5.43 -12.45 10.15
CA VAL A 16 4.74 -11.68 11.18
C VAL A 16 5.18 -10.21 11.12
N ILE A 17 4.22 -9.30 10.94
CA ILE A 17 4.40 -7.86 11.13
C ILE A 17 4.20 -7.54 12.62
N PRO A 18 5.25 -7.11 13.35
CA PRO A 18 5.14 -6.81 14.78
C PRO A 18 4.09 -5.73 15.08
N LYS A 19 3.49 -5.80 16.27
CA LYS A 19 2.48 -4.84 16.75
C LYS A 19 2.95 -3.38 16.65
N SER A 20 4.24 -3.11 16.87
CA SER A 20 4.82 -1.77 16.77
C SER A 20 4.80 -1.20 15.35
N ILE A 21 5.05 -2.04 14.33
CA ILE A 21 5.00 -1.66 12.92
C ILE A 21 3.56 -1.53 12.46
N ARG A 22 2.67 -2.46 12.86
CA ARG A 22 1.23 -2.37 12.57
C ARG A 22 0.62 -1.06 13.08
N LYS A 23 0.93 -0.67 14.33
CA LYS A 23 0.49 0.62 14.89
C LYS A 23 1.06 1.81 14.11
N ALA A 24 2.33 1.76 13.70
CA ALA A 24 2.95 2.84 12.94
C ALA A 24 2.33 3.01 11.54
N LEU A 25 1.88 1.92 10.92
CA LEU A 25 1.22 1.92 9.61
C LEU A 25 -0.32 1.99 9.72
N ASN A 26 -0.88 2.07 10.94
CA ASN A 26 -2.32 2.01 11.20
C ASN A 26 -2.99 0.82 10.49
N ILE A 27 -2.39 -0.37 10.62
CA ILE A 27 -2.86 -1.65 10.08
C ILE A 27 -3.51 -2.45 11.22
N GLU A 28 -4.78 -2.77 11.04
CA GLU A 28 -5.54 -3.62 11.95
C GLU A 28 -5.67 -5.05 11.39
N SER A 29 -6.19 -5.97 12.19
CA SER A 29 -6.56 -7.30 11.70
C SER A 29 -7.48 -7.20 10.48
N ASN A 30 -7.24 -8.02 9.45
CA ASN A 30 -7.96 -8.00 8.17
C ASN A 30 -7.81 -6.72 7.32
N SER A 31 -6.88 -5.82 7.65
CA SER A 31 -6.57 -4.68 6.76
C SER A 31 -5.93 -5.17 5.47
N GLU A 32 -6.34 -4.57 4.35
CA GLU A 32 -5.72 -4.81 3.06
C GLU A 32 -4.33 -4.14 3.00
N ILE A 33 -3.37 -4.82 2.41
CA ILE A 33 -1.97 -4.41 2.36
C ILE A 33 -1.46 -4.64 0.95
N SER A 34 -0.79 -3.65 0.37
CA SER A 34 -0.12 -3.81 -0.92
C SER A 34 1.33 -4.18 -0.71
N MET A 35 1.83 -5.10 -1.53
CA MET A 35 3.20 -5.59 -1.47
C MET A 35 3.83 -5.53 -2.85
N TYR A 36 5.05 -5.04 -2.96
CA TYR A 36 5.81 -5.03 -4.21
C TYR A 36 7.30 -5.16 -3.94
N VAL A 37 8.06 -5.58 -4.96
CA VAL A 37 9.51 -5.75 -4.89
C VAL A 37 10.19 -4.64 -5.67
N GLU A 38 11.15 -3.97 -5.06
CA GLU A 38 11.94 -2.92 -5.69
C GLU A 38 13.37 -2.97 -5.11
N ASN A 39 14.40 -2.90 -5.96
CA ASN A 39 15.80 -2.83 -5.52
C ASN A 39 16.20 -3.94 -4.52
N ASN A 40 15.73 -5.17 -4.76
CA ASN A 40 15.91 -6.33 -3.88
C ASN A 40 15.35 -6.13 -2.45
N LYS A 41 14.33 -5.29 -2.29
CA LYS A 41 13.60 -5.05 -1.05
C LYS A 41 12.13 -5.37 -1.25
N LEU A 42 11.52 -6.01 -0.25
CA LEU A 42 10.07 -6.14 -0.15
C LEU A 42 9.51 -4.87 0.50
N ILE A 43 8.64 -4.16 -0.22
CA ILE A 43 7.98 -2.97 0.27
C ILE A 43 6.51 -3.31 0.57
N ILE A 44 6.07 -2.95 1.76
CA ILE A 44 4.72 -3.20 2.28
C ILE A 44 4.08 -1.85 2.59
N THR A 45 2.94 -1.54 1.99
CA THR A 45 2.19 -0.30 2.20
C THR A 45 0.77 -0.60 2.65
N LYS A 46 0.19 0.28 3.48
CA LYS A 46 -1.25 0.20 3.78
C LYS A 46 -2.01 0.25 2.45
N GLY A 47 -2.87 -0.74 2.20
CA GLY A 47 -3.71 -0.80 1.02
C GLY A 47 -4.77 0.28 1.12
N SER A 48 -4.42 1.51 0.77
CA SER A 48 -5.39 2.53 0.42
C SER A 48 -5.15 2.85 -1.04
N GLN A 49 -6.00 2.32 -1.92
CA GLN A 49 -6.11 2.83 -3.27
C GLN A 49 -6.69 4.24 -3.12
N ILE A 50 -5.81 5.23 -3.03
CA ILE A 50 -6.18 6.64 -3.07
C ILE A 50 -5.77 7.22 -4.41
N CYS A 51 -6.61 8.09 -4.96
CA CYS A 51 -6.28 8.81 -6.16
C CYS A 51 -4.98 9.58 -5.93
N THR A 52 -4.00 9.37 -6.79
CA THR A 52 -2.67 9.99 -6.72
C THR A 52 -2.73 11.52 -6.86
N ILE A 53 -3.84 12.05 -7.39
CA ILE A 53 -4.00 13.47 -7.70
C ILE A 53 -4.77 14.20 -6.59
N CYS A 54 -5.88 13.63 -6.11
CA CYS A 54 -6.76 14.29 -5.14
C CYS A 54 -6.95 13.54 -3.82
N ASP A 55 -6.19 12.47 -3.59
CA ASP A 55 -6.21 11.63 -2.39
C ASP A 55 -7.57 11.02 -2.01
N THR A 56 -8.56 11.06 -2.92
CA THR A 56 -9.84 10.37 -2.68
C THR A 56 -9.67 8.86 -2.63
N LYS A 57 -10.42 8.19 -1.77
CA LYS A 57 -10.47 6.72 -1.69
C LYS A 57 -11.28 6.11 -2.83
N ASP A 58 -12.04 6.92 -3.58
CA ASP A 58 -12.89 6.48 -4.68
C ASP A 58 -12.07 6.32 -5.97
N VAL A 59 -11.18 5.34 -5.98
CA VAL A 59 -10.32 5.03 -7.12
C VAL A 59 -11.05 4.13 -8.11
N SER A 60 -10.97 4.46 -9.40
CA SER A 60 -11.62 3.71 -10.48
C SER A 60 -10.65 3.09 -11.48
N LEU A 61 -9.40 3.57 -11.56
CA LEU A 61 -8.41 3.10 -12.50
C LEU A 61 -7.03 3.00 -11.84
N GLN A 62 -6.28 1.95 -12.16
CA GLN A 62 -4.86 1.85 -11.85
C GLN A 62 -4.03 1.97 -13.14
N LEU A 63 -3.08 2.90 -13.15
CA LEU A 63 -2.12 3.09 -14.23
C LEU A 63 -0.70 2.94 -13.68
N LYS A 64 -0.02 1.83 -14.04
CA LYS A 64 1.26 1.41 -13.43
C LYS A 64 1.13 1.33 -11.89
N ASN A 65 1.82 2.23 -11.18
CA ASN A 65 1.84 2.29 -9.72
C ASN A 65 1.03 3.48 -9.18
N LYS A 66 0.19 4.10 -10.03
CA LYS A 66 -0.68 5.21 -9.67
C LYS A 66 -2.13 4.79 -9.74
N PHE A 67 -2.91 5.27 -8.78
CA PHE A 67 -4.35 5.08 -8.70
C PHE A 67 -5.03 6.39 -9.06
N LEU A 68 -6.11 6.36 -9.84
CA LEU A 68 -6.84 7.54 -10.29
C LEU A 68 -8.34 7.34 -10.05
N CYS A 69 -9.02 8.40 -9.59
CA CYS A 69 -10.47 8.44 -9.51
C CYS A 69 -11.07 8.94 -10.82
N ASN A 70 -12.38 8.70 -11.02
CA ASN A 70 -13.08 9.14 -12.23
C ASN A 70 -13.02 10.65 -12.43
N ILE A 71 -13.03 11.44 -11.34
CA ILE A 71 -12.94 12.91 -11.39
C ILE A 71 -11.62 13.31 -12.03
N CYS A 72 -10.48 12.84 -11.50
CA CYS A 72 -9.18 13.21 -12.04
C CYS A 72 -8.93 12.64 -13.43
N ILE A 73 -9.55 11.51 -13.80
CA ILE A 73 -9.47 10.99 -15.18
C ILE A 73 -10.22 11.91 -16.13
N ALA A 74 -11.39 12.44 -15.74
CA ALA A 74 -12.13 13.41 -16.53
C ALA A 74 -11.31 14.69 -16.70
N ASP A 75 -10.76 15.23 -15.61
CA ASP A 75 -9.90 16.42 -15.64
C ASP A 75 -8.68 16.24 -16.56
N ILE A 76 -8.11 15.04 -16.64
CA ILE A 76 -6.98 14.74 -17.54
C ILE A 76 -7.43 14.64 -19.01
N LYS A 77 -8.62 14.11 -19.29
CA LYS A 77 -9.14 13.99 -20.66
C LYS A 77 -9.53 15.34 -21.26
N ASP A 78 -9.86 16.31 -20.42
CA ASP A 78 -10.24 17.67 -20.83
C ASP A 78 -9.02 18.61 -21.03
N LEU A 79 -7.79 18.10 -20.85
CA LEU A 79 -6.52 18.77 -21.22
C LEU A 79 -6.14 18.52 -22.68
#